data_AF-A0A533S849-F1
#
_entry.id   AF-A0A533S849-F1
#
_cell.length_a   1.000
_cell.length_b   1.000
_cell.length_c   1.000
_cell.angle_alpha   90.00
_cell.angle_beta   90.00
_cell.angle_gamma   90.00
#
_symmetry.space_group_name_H-M   'P 1'
#
loop_
_entity.id
_entity.type
_entity.pdbx_description
1 polymer ?
#
loop_
_entity_poly.entity_id
_entity_poly.type
_entity_poly.pdbx_seq_one_letter_code
_entity_poly.pdbx_strand_id
1 'polypeptide(L)'
;MSILFFKNIYPAARIIGFEPDKNTFKKLEENIRLNNLQHVEVHNRAVSDHKGKLTFYTNPNIIGSHVMSILVKRESGKKVEVEVDLL
;
A
#
# COMPACT_ATOMS: atom_id res chain seq x y z
N MET A 1 -6.80 6.33 -0.39
CA MET A 1 -7.50 7.63 -0.48
C MET A 1 -6.60 8.85 -0.27
N SER A 2 -5.44 8.74 0.39
CA SER A 2 -4.53 9.88 0.61
C SER A 2 -4.00 10.52 -0.67
N ILE A 3 -3.55 9.73 -1.65
CA ILE A 3 -2.97 10.24 -2.91
C ILE A 3 -3.96 11.15 -3.66
N LEU A 4 -5.21 10.72 -3.81
CA LEU A 4 -6.24 11.50 -4.49
C LEU A 4 -6.48 12.84 -3.77
N PHE A 5 -6.60 12.80 -2.44
CA PHE A 5 -6.78 14.00 -1.62
C PHE A 5 -5.63 14.99 -1.82
N PHE A 6 -4.38 14.53 -1.67
CA PHE A 6 -3.22 15.41 -1.83
C PHE A 6 -3.05 15.91 -3.27
N LYS A 7 -3.43 15.12 -4.28
CA LYS A 7 -3.45 15.59 -5.67
C LYS A 7 -4.50 16.66 -5.93
N ASN A 8 -5.63 16.62 -5.23
CA ASN A 8 -6.65 17.64 -5.35
C ASN A 8 -6.18 19.00 -4.83
N ILE A 9 -5.50 19.02 -3.68
CA ILE A 9 -5.04 20.28 -3.05
C ILE A 9 -3.64 20.72 -3.47
N TYR A 10 -2.81 19.78 -3.95
CA TYR A 10 -1.44 20.03 -4.45
C TYR A 10 -1.22 19.31 -5.79
N PRO A 11 -1.82 19.79 -6.90
CA PRO A 11 -1.79 19.10 -8.19
C PRO A 11 -0.37 18.85 -8.73
N ALA A 12 0.55 19.78 -8.47
CA ALA A 12 1.94 19.70 -8.92
C ALA A 12 2.83 18.79 -8.05
N ALA A 13 2.40 18.39 -6.84
CA ALA A 13 3.23 17.63 -5.92
C ALA A 13 3.64 16.28 -6.52
N ARG A 14 4.90 15.89 -6.34
CA ARG A 14 5.35 14.52 -6.62
C ARG A 14 5.01 13.64 -5.42
N ILE A 15 4.31 12.54 -5.65
CA ILE A 15 3.89 11.60 -4.58
C ILE A 15 4.51 10.24 -4.86
N ILE A 16 5.17 9.68 -3.84
CA ILE A 16 5.62 8.27 -3.83
C ILE A 16 4.77 7.54 -2.79
N GLY A 17 4.10 6.47 -3.20
CA GLY A 17 3.22 5.67 -2.35
C GLY A 17 3.69 4.22 -2.22
N PHE A 18 3.51 3.64 -1.04
CA PHE A 18 3.80 2.24 -0.76
C PHE A 18 2.53 1.56 -0.25
N GLU A 19 2.15 0.43 -0.85
CA GLU A 19 1.01 -0.37 -0.42
C GLU A 19 1.36 -1.87 -0.57
N PRO A 20 1.63 -2.59 0.53
CA PRO A 20 2.04 -3.99 0.47
C PRO A 20 0.91 -4.95 0.07
N ASP A 21 -0.36 -4.65 0.34
CA ASP A 21 -1.45 -5.54 -0.04
C ASP A 21 -1.73 -5.46 -1.55
N LYS A 22 -1.52 -6.57 -2.26
CA LYS A 22 -1.65 -6.64 -3.73
C LYS A 22 -3.04 -6.26 -4.24
N ASN A 23 -4.10 -6.60 -3.52
CA ASN A 23 -5.47 -6.29 -3.94
C ASN A 23 -5.77 -4.80 -3.80
N THR A 24 -5.33 -4.20 -2.69
CA THR A 24 -5.44 -2.76 -2.43
C THR A 24 -4.56 -1.97 -3.39
N PHE A 25 -3.35 -2.46 -3.68
CA PHE A 25 -2.44 -1.86 -4.64
C PHE A 25 -3.05 -1.78 -6.05
N LYS A 26 -3.69 -2.86 -6.55
CA LYS A 26 -4.37 -2.82 -7.85
C LYS A 26 -5.46 -1.75 -7.92
N LYS A 27 -6.25 -1.59 -6.85
CA LYS A 27 -7.26 -0.53 -6.77
C LYS A 27 -6.62 0.86 -6.73
N LEU A 28 -5.46 0.99 -6.10
CA LEU A 28 -4.69 2.23 -6.09
C LEU A 28 -4.20 2.61 -7.50
N GLU A 29 -3.63 1.65 -8.25
CA GLU A 29 -3.23 1.85 -9.64
C GLU A 29 -4.42 2.24 -10.53
N GLU A 30 -5.56 1.56 -10.36
CA GLU A 30 -6.77 1.90 -11.09
C GLU A 30 -7.25 3.33 -10.79
N ASN A 31 -7.25 3.74 -9.52
CA ASN A 31 -7.62 5.10 -9.13
C ASN A 31 -6.68 6.16 -9.74
N ILE A 32 -5.38 5.89 -9.77
CA ILE A 32 -4.38 6.77 -10.40
C ILE A 32 -4.68 6.92 -11.89
N ARG A 33 -4.90 5.79 -12.59
CA ARG A 33 -5.19 5.75 -14.03
C ARG A 33 -6.50 6.45 -14.38
N LEU A 34 -7.60 6.14 -13.67
CA LEU A 34 -8.93 6.69 -13.95
C LEU A 34 -9.01 8.20 -13.72
N ASN A 35 -8.23 8.73 -12.77
CA ASN A 35 -8.17 10.17 -12.48
C ASN A 35 -7.03 10.88 -13.24
N ASN A 36 -6.32 10.18 -14.13
CA ASN A 36 -5.17 10.70 -14.89
C ASN A 36 -4.13 11.42 -14.01
N LEU A 37 -3.87 10.90 -12.81
CA LEU A 37 -2.98 11.57 -11.86
C LEU A 37 -1.52 11.51 -12.36
N GLN A 38 -0.90 12.66 -12.50
CA GLN A 38 0.50 12.80 -12.95
C GLN A 38 1.46 12.86 -11.76
N HIS A 39 2.75 12.57 -11.95
CA HIS A 39 3.78 12.65 -10.89
C HIS A 39 3.45 11.79 -9.65
N VAL A 40 2.83 10.63 -9.86
CA VAL A 40 2.56 9.64 -8.81
C VAL A 40 3.32 8.36 -9.15
N GLU A 41 4.16 7.92 -8.22
CA GLU A 41 4.84 6.63 -8.26
C GLU A 41 4.30 5.76 -7.13
N VAL A 42 3.97 4.50 -7.41
CA VAL A 42 3.48 3.57 -6.38
C VAL A 42 4.20 2.23 -6.45
N HIS A 43 4.51 1.68 -5.27
CA HIS A 43 5.20 0.39 -5.15
C HIS A 43 4.38 -0.60 -4.32
N ASN A 44 4.23 -1.82 -4.82
CA ASN A 44 3.62 -2.93 -4.07
C ASN A 44 4.64 -3.54 -3.09
N ARG A 45 5.10 -2.72 -2.14
CA ARG A 45 6.11 -3.06 -1.15
C ARG A 45 5.72 -2.47 0.21
N ALA A 46 6.09 -3.14 1.29
CA ALA A 46 6.09 -2.54 2.61
C ALA A 46 7.40 -1.79 2.85
N VAL A 47 7.36 -0.84 3.77
CA VAL A 47 8.54 -0.07 4.19
C VAL A 47 9.14 -0.74 5.41
N SER A 48 10.45 -0.95 5.42
CA SER A 48 11.17 -1.55 6.53
C SER A 48 12.57 -0.95 6.69
N ASP A 49 13.26 -1.32 7.77
CA ASP A 49 14.66 -0.98 8.04
C ASP A 49 15.65 -1.90 7.29
N HIS A 50 15.13 -2.87 6.54
CA HIS A 50 15.90 -3.77 5.69
C HIS A 50 15.15 -4.09 4.39
N LYS A 51 15.90 -4.57 3.39
CA LYS A 51 15.32 -5.12 2.15
C LYS A 51 15.05 -6.62 2.31
N GLY A 52 14.07 -7.12 1.58
CA GLY A 52 13.80 -8.56 1.53
C GLY A 52 12.31 -8.85 1.55
N LYS A 53 11.92 -9.82 2.37
CA LYS A 53 10.52 -10.21 2.57
C LYS A 53 10.20 -10.29 4.05
N LEU A 54 8.97 -9.99 4.40
CA LEU A 54 8.45 -10.22 5.75
C LEU A 54 7.08 -10.88 5.73
N THR A 55 6.70 -11.46 6.86
CA THR A 55 5.36 -11.97 7.06
C THR A 55 4.41 -10.82 7.39
N PHE A 56 3.40 -10.65 6.54
CA PHE A 56 2.31 -9.72 6.73
C PHE A 56 1.02 -10.49 7.00
N TYR A 57 0.29 -10.06 8.02
CA TYR A 57 -0.95 -10.70 8.46
C TYR A 57 -2.13 -9.94 7.90
N THR A 58 -3.00 -10.66 7.21
CA THR A 58 -4.14 -10.13 6.46
C THR A 58 -5.40 -10.92 6.76
N ASN A 59 -6.57 -10.32 6.54
CA ASN A 59 -7.83 -11.05 6.61
C ASN A 59 -8.40 -11.22 5.20
N PRO A 60 -8.45 -12.45 4.65
CA PRO A 60 -8.95 -12.67 3.29
C PRO A 60 -10.43 -12.33 3.14
N ASN A 61 -11.19 -12.32 4.24
CA ASN A 61 -12.62 -11.98 4.24
C ASN A 61 -12.85 -10.46 4.29
N ILE A 62 -11.80 -9.66 4.58
CA ILE A 62 -11.89 -8.21 4.71
C ILE A 62 -10.77 -7.56 3.88
N ILE A 63 -11.06 -7.39 2.59
CA ILE A 63 -10.15 -6.73 1.65
C ILE A 63 -9.92 -5.28 2.08
N GLY A 64 -8.66 -4.86 2.17
CA GLY A 64 -8.30 -3.49 2.58
C GLY A 64 -8.55 -3.18 4.06
N SER A 65 -8.66 -4.20 4.92
CA SER A 65 -8.69 -4.04 6.37
C SER A 65 -7.59 -3.13 6.93
N HIS A 66 -7.96 -2.19 7.81
CA HIS A 66 -7.02 -1.28 8.47
C HIS A 66 -6.20 -1.92 9.60
N VAL A 67 -6.49 -3.18 9.97
CA VAL A 67 -5.75 -3.89 11.02
C VAL A 67 -4.65 -4.80 10.48
N MET A 68 -4.53 -4.97 9.16
CA MET A 68 -3.44 -5.73 8.55
C MET A 68 -2.08 -5.19 9.02
N SER A 69 -1.16 -6.08 9.36
CA SER A 69 0.08 -5.68 10.02
C SER A 69 1.14 -6.78 9.96
N ILE A 70 2.39 -6.44 10.29
CA ILE A 70 3.44 -7.39 10.63
C ILE A 70 3.27 -7.95 12.07
N LEU A 71 2.43 -7.30 12.88
CA LEU A 71 2.18 -7.67 14.26
C LEU A 71 0.97 -8.60 14.35
N VAL A 72 1.21 -9.87 14.70
CA VAL A 72 0.16 -10.89 14.88
C VAL A 72 -0.93 -10.47 15.88
N LYS A 73 -0.62 -9.59 16.84
CA LYS A 73 -1.60 -9.07 17.82
C LYS A 73 -2.66 -8.18 17.20
N ARG A 74 -2.40 -7.58 16.03
CA ARG A 74 -3.34 -6.68 15.33
C ARG A 74 -4.23 -7.43 14.34
N GLU A 75 -3.65 -8.41 13.65
CA GLU A 75 -4.34 -9.30 12.73
C GLU A 75 -3.67 -10.66 12.82
N SER A 76 -4.45 -11.70 13.13
CA SER A 76 -3.97 -13.08 13.26
C SER A 76 -4.46 -13.97 12.13
N GLY A 77 -5.02 -13.39 11.07
CA GLY A 77 -5.53 -14.08 9.91
C GLY A 77 -4.44 -14.70 9.02
N LYS A 78 -4.67 -14.65 7.71
CA LYS A 78 -3.79 -15.24 6.70
C LYS A 78 -2.42 -14.55 6.68
N LYS A 79 -1.36 -15.36 6.74
CA LYS A 79 0.01 -14.93 6.48
C LYS A 79 0.24 -14.82 4.98
N VAL A 80 0.75 -13.67 4.55
CA VAL A 80 1.24 -13.44 3.19
C VAL A 80 2.66 -12.89 3.27
N GLU A 81 3.54 -13.33 2.37
CA GLU A 81 4.84 -12.71 2.21
C GLU A 81 4.70 -11.46 1.34
N VAL A 82 5.26 -10.36 1.80
CA VAL A 82 5.35 -9.11 1.04
C VAL A 82 6.80 -8.70 0.93
N GLU A 83 7.15 -8.10 -0.21
CA GLU A 83 8.47 -7.51 -0.38
C GLU A 83 8.59 -6.23 0.44
N VAL A 84 9.77 -6.00 0.99
CA VAL A 84 10.10 -4.79 1.72
C VAL A 84 11.30 -4.08 1.15
N ASP A 85 11.27 -2.76 1.24
CA ASP A 85 12.37 -1.88 0.87
C ASP A 85 12.59 -0.78 1.91
N LEU A 86 13.75 -0.15 1.82
CA LEU A 86 14.11 1.05 2.57
C LEU A 86 13.32 2.25 2.03
N LEU A 87 13.04 3.23 2.89
CA LEU A 87 12.44 4.51 2.50
C LEU A 87 13.49 5.56 2.14
#